data_AF-A0A442BR99-F1
#
_entry.id   AF-A0A442BR99-F1
#
_cell.length_a   1.000
_cell.length_b   1.000
_cell.length_c   1.000
_cell.angle_alpha   90.00
_cell.angle_beta   90.00
_cell.angle_gamma   90.00
#
_symmetry.space_group_name_H-M   'P 1'
#
loop_
_entity.id
_entity.type
_entity.pdbx_description
1 polymer ?
#
loop_
_entity_poly.entity_id
_entity_poly.type
_entity_poly.pdbx_seq_one_letter_code
_entity_poly.pdbx_strand_id
1 'polypeptide(L)'
;MSARRDTNAGGGWLGLYVLGYLVFLYLPVLLIPLFSFNNSIQAAFPLQGFTLDWYRTLYGNPALSGALANSLVIGVIAASGATLCGITVSYMDLYGRSPLAAAISAIARLPILIPGVIVGISLLILVNLIGLGPSRISIVLGHILVALPTTVVVMR
;
A
#
# COMPACT_ATOMS: atom_id res chain seq x y z
N MET A 1 -21.29 -34.07 28.25
CA MET A 1 -20.18 -34.41 27.34
C MET A 1 -19.16 -33.28 27.44
N SER A 2 -18.20 -33.43 28.35
CA SER A 2 -17.26 -32.38 28.78
C SER A 2 -16.09 -32.29 27.80
N ALA A 3 -15.91 -31.14 27.18
CA ALA A 3 -14.77 -30.85 26.32
C ALA A 3 -13.51 -30.71 27.18
N ARG A 4 -12.65 -31.73 27.16
CA ARG A 4 -11.29 -31.67 27.69
C ARG A 4 -10.51 -30.64 26.87
N ARG A 5 -10.07 -29.57 27.53
CA ARG A 5 -9.00 -28.70 27.04
C ARG A 5 -7.69 -29.44 27.28
N ASP A 6 -7.16 -30.01 26.23
CA ASP A 6 -5.83 -30.61 26.24
C ASP A 6 -4.83 -29.45 26.25
N THR A 7 -4.37 -29.07 27.45
CA THR A 7 -3.22 -28.18 27.64
C THR A 7 -1.96 -28.92 27.19
N ASN A 8 -1.73 -28.94 25.88
CA ASN A 8 -0.62 -29.66 25.29
C ASN A 8 0.68 -28.88 25.47
N ALA A 9 1.63 -29.47 26.19
CA ALA A 9 3.00 -28.99 26.40
C ALA A 9 3.82 -28.80 25.10
N GLY A 10 3.26 -29.11 23.92
CA GLY A 10 3.78 -28.78 22.60
C GLY A 10 3.46 -27.36 22.09
N GLY A 11 2.60 -26.60 22.78
CA GLY A 11 2.25 -25.23 22.38
C GLY A 11 3.29 -24.16 22.73
N GLY A 12 4.13 -24.41 23.74
CA GLY A 12 5.13 -23.44 24.22
C GLY A 12 6.26 -23.18 23.22
N TRP A 13 6.72 -24.24 22.53
CA TRP A 13 7.75 -24.12 21.49
C TRP A 13 7.26 -23.33 20.27
N LEU A 14 6.02 -23.59 19.84
CA LEU A 14 5.40 -22.83 18.75
C LEU A 14 5.25 -21.35 19.13
N GLY A 15 4.85 -21.06 20.38
CA GLY A 15 4.78 -19.71 20.90
C GLY A 15 6.13 -18.99 20.91
N LEU A 16 7.20 -19.68 21.33
CA LEU A 16 8.56 -19.13 21.31
C LEU A 16 9.06 -18.87 19.88
N TYR A 17 8.77 -19.78 18.94
CA TYR A 17 9.08 -19.60 17.53
C TYR A 17 8.35 -18.39 16.93
N VAL A 18 7.04 -18.27 17.17
CA VAL A 18 6.23 -17.12 16.72
C VAL A 18 6.77 -15.82 17.32
N LEU A 19 7.12 -15.82 18.61
CA LEU A 19 7.70 -14.64 19.27
C LEU A 19 9.06 -14.26 18.65
N GLY A 20 9.95 -15.22 18.42
CA GLY A 20 11.24 -14.99 17.77
C GLY A 20 11.09 -14.44 16.35
N TYR A 21 10.15 -14.98 15.58
CA TYR A 21 9.82 -14.51 14.24
C TYR A 21 9.28 -13.08 14.25
N LEU A 22 8.35 -12.77 15.17
CA LEU A 22 7.82 -11.41 15.32
C LEU A 22 8.92 -10.43 15.72
N VAL A 23 9.77 -10.77 16.69
CA VAL A 23 10.90 -9.92 17.07
C VAL A 23 11.81 -9.68 15.88
N PHE A 24 12.20 -10.72 15.15
CA PHE A 24 13.06 -10.58 13.96
C PHE A 24 12.46 -9.67 12.88
N LEU A 25 11.15 -9.80 12.61
CA LEU A 25 10.44 -9.00 11.61
C LEU A 25 10.27 -7.54 12.04
N TYR A 26 9.91 -7.31 13.32
CA TYR A 26 9.63 -5.97 13.83
C TYR A 26 10.89 -5.22 14.28
N LEU A 27 12.00 -5.90 14.58
CA LEU A 27 13.26 -5.28 14.97
C LEU A 27 13.72 -4.17 14.01
N PRO A 28 13.80 -4.37 12.68
CA PRO A 28 14.17 -3.30 11.75
C PRO A 28 13.14 -2.17 11.69
N VAL A 29 11.85 -2.47 11.85
CA VAL A 29 10.78 -1.47 11.89
C VAL A 29 10.89 -0.60 13.14
N LEU A 30 11.29 -1.18 14.28
CA LEU A 30 11.51 -0.47 15.54
C LEU A 30 12.71 0.48 15.51
N LEU A 31 13.64 0.32 14.57
CA LEU A 31 14.72 1.28 14.38
C LEU A 31 14.21 2.64 13.90
N ILE A 32 13.09 2.69 13.18
CA ILE A 32 12.49 3.95 12.68
C ILE A 32 12.11 4.88 13.85
N PRO A 33 11.24 4.48 14.81
CA PRO A 33 10.93 5.33 15.95
C PRO A 33 12.15 5.58 16.83
N LEU A 34 13.06 4.61 16.98
CA LEU A 34 14.30 4.79 17.74
C LEU A 34 15.15 5.94 17.18
N PHE A 35 15.37 5.97 15.85
CA PHE A 35 16.09 7.05 15.19
C PHE A 35 15.28 8.33 15.07
N SER A 36 13.95 8.27 15.08
CA SER A 36 13.09 9.46 15.09
C SER A 36 13.25 10.30 16.35
N PHE A 37 13.73 9.72 17.45
CA PHE A 37 14.09 10.44 18.68
C PHE A 37 15.58 10.81 18.74
N ASN A 38 16.39 10.46 17.74
CA ASN A 38 17.81 10.74 17.75
C ASN A 38 18.12 12.18 17.33
N ASN A 39 19.00 12.84 18.07
CA ASN A 39 19.51 14.17 17.74
C ASN A 39 20.65 14.10 16.71
N SER A 40 20.41 13.40 15.60
CA SER A 40 21.33 13.29 14.47
C SER A 40 20.52 13.19 13.18
N ILE A 41 21.01 13.85 12.13
CA ILE A 41 20.42 13.79 10.78
C ILE A 41 20.61 12.39 10.17
N GLN A 42 21.65 11.68 10.60
CA GLN A 42 21.99 10.34 10.11
C GLN A 42 21.50 9.28 11.09
N ALA A 43 20.80 8.28 10.56
CA ALA A 43 20.38 7.07 11.26
C ALA A 43 21.58 6.12 11.44
N ALA A 44 22.53 6.54 12.28
CA ALA A 44 23.74 5.79 12.58
C ALA A 44 23.93 5.66 14.10
N PHE A 45 24.58 4.57 14.50
CA PHE A 45 25.05 4.39 15.87
C PHE A 45 26.44 5.03 16.04
N PRO A 46 26.77 5.56 17.22
CA PRO A 46 25.97 5.66 18.45
C PRO A 46 24.90 6.78 18.41
N LEU A 47 23.81 6.62 19.18
CA LEU A 47 22.78 7.66 19.33
C LEU A 47 23.37 8.87 20.06
N GLN A 48 23.22 10.07 19.49
CA GLN A 48 23.86 11.29 19.99
C GLN A 48 23.05 11.96 21.11
N GLY A 49 21.74 11.72 21.16
CA GLY A 49 20.86 12.25 22.21
C GLY A 49 19.38 12.08 21.86
N PHE A 50 18.51 12.32 22.84
CA PHE A 50 17.05 12.30 22.67
C PHE A 50 16.55 13.69 22.25
N THR A 51 15.79 13.80 21.16
CA THR A 51 15.15 15.03 20.70
C THR A 51 13.70 14.79 20.24
N LEU A 52 12.88 15.84 20.35
CA LEU A 52 11.53 15.93 19.79
C LEU A 52 11.43 17.03 18.71
N ASP A 53 12.56 17.60 18.30
CA ASP A 53 12.58 18.75 17.39
C ASP A 53 12.02 18.40 16.02
N TRP A 54 12.28 17.18 15.51
CA TRP A 54 11.70 16.68 14.25
C TRP A 54 10.17 16.73 14.25
N TYR A 55 9.53 16.38 15.36
CA TYR A 55 8.07 16.42 15.51
C TYR A 55 7.55 17.86 15.59
N ARG A 56 8.31 18.78 16.22
CA ARG A 56 7.95 20.21 16.24
C ARG A 56 8.07 20.85 14.86
N THR A 57 9.15 20.55 14.13
CA THR A 57 9.35 21.02 12.76
C THR A 57 8.29 20.45 11.82
N LEU A 58 7.86 19.19 12.03
CA LEU A 58 6.78 18.57 11.27
C LEU A 58 5.46 19.33 11.40
N TYR A 59 5.09 19.73 12.63
CA TYR A 59 3.85 20.48 12.88
C TYR A 59 3.86 21.86 12.23
N GLY A 60 5.02 22.51 12.17
CA GLY A 60 5.19 23.84 11.56
C GLY A 60 5.32 23.85 10.04
N ASN A 61 5.34 22.70 9.38
CA ASN A 61 5.64 22.60 7.94
C ASN A 61 4.36 22.40 7.10
N PRO A 62 3.84 23.46 6.45
CA PRO A 62 2.61 23.37 5.64
C PRO A 62 2.77 22.50 4.39
N ALA A 63 3.99 22.30 3.89
CA ALA A 63 4.22 21.40 2.76
C ALA A 63 4.03 19.93 3.16
N LEU A 64 4.50 19.54 4.37
CA LEU A 64 4.33 18.19 4.90
C LEU A 64 2.87 17.90 5.26
N SER A 65 2.19 18.84 5.94
CA SER A 65 0.77 18.67 6.26
C SER A 65 -0.11 18.67 5.01
N GLY A 66 0.20 19.51 4.01
CA GLY A 66 -0.46 19.51 2.71
C GLY A 66 -0.22 18.22 1.91
N ALA A 67 1.00 17.69 1.94
CA ALA A 67 1.32 16.40 1.32
C ALA A 67 0.56 15.26 1.98
N LEU A 68 0.51 15.21 3.32
CA LEU A 68 -0.27 14.21 4.07
C LEU A 68 -1.75 14.25 3.68
N ALA A 69 -2.36 15.43 3.67
CA ALA A 69 -3.76 15.60 3.29
C ALA A 69 -4.01 15.17 1.84
N ASN A 70 -3.13 15.54 0.91
CA ASN A 70 -3.23 15.13 -0.50
C ASN A 70 -3.15 13.60 -0.64
N SER A 71 -2.18 12.95 0.01
CA SER A 71 -2.03 11.50 -0.01
C SER A 71 -3.25 10.79 0.54
N LEU A 72 -3.85 11.30 1.62
CA LEU A 72 -5.03 10.71 2.24
C LEU A 72 -6.26 10.84 1.34
N VAL A 73 -6.49 12.03 0.77
CA VAL A 73 -7.59 12.25 -0.20
C VAL A 73 -7.43 11.39 -1.45
N ILE A 74 -6.24 11.39 -2.05
CA ILE A 74 -5.94 10.59 -3.24
C ILE A 74 -6.10 9.10 -2.95
N GLY A 75 -5.57 8.63 -1.82
CA GLY A 75 -5.64 7.23 -1.40
C GLY A 75 -7.07 6.75 -1.20
N VAL A 76 -7.91 7.53 -0.52
CA VAL A 76 -9.32 7.17 -0.30
C VAL A 76 -10.11 7.13 -1.61
N ILE A 77 -9.95 8.14 -2.47
CA ILE A 77 -10.65 8.19 -3.76
C ILE A 77 -10.19 7.04 -4.66
N ALA A 78 -8.88 6.80 -4.75
CA ALA A 78 -8.33 5.75 -5.59
C ALA A 78 -8.72 4.35 -5.09
N ALA A 79 -8.64 4.10 -3.78
CA ALA A 79 -9.07 2.83 -3.20
C ALA A 79 -10.56 2.55 -3.46
N SER A 80 -11.41 3.56 -3.27
CA SER A 80 -12.85 3.44 -3.51
C SER A 80 -13.14 3.20 -5.00
N GLY A 81 -12.51 3.96 -5.89
CA GLY A 81 -12.66 3.81 -7.34
C GLY A 81 -12.17 2.46 -7.86
N ALA A 82 -10.98 2.03 -7.45
CA ALA A 82 -10.42 0.73 -7.83
C ALA A 82 -11.24 -0.45 -7.31
N THR A 83 -11.83 -0.32 -6.11
CA THR A 83 -12.72 -1.33 -5.53
C THR A 83 -14.00 -1.43 -6.34
N LEU A 84 -14.67 -0.30 -6.63
CA LEU A 84 -15.90 -0.29 -7.42
C LEU A 84 -15.69 -0.86 -8.83
N CYS A 85 -14.64 -0.43 -9.52
CA CYS A 85 -14.27 -0.98 -10.83
C CYS A 85 -13.86 -2.46 -10.75
N GLY A 86 -13.15 -2.87 -9.70
CA GLY A 86 -12.75 -4.25 -9.47
C GLY A 86 -13.96 -5.18 -9.29
N ILE A 87 -14.96 -4.74 -8.51
CA ILE A 87 -16.21 -5.47 -8.30
C ILE A 87 -16.96 -5.66 -9.63
N THR A 88 -17.10 -4.60 -10.43
CA THR A 88 -17.83 -4.70 -11.71
C THR A 88 -17.13 -5.61 -12.70
N VAL A 89 -15.80 -5.51 -12.83
CA VAL A 89 -15.01 -6.40 -13.69
C VAL A 89 -15.07 -7.84 -13.21
N SER A 90 -14.94 -8.10 -11.90
CA SER A 90 -14.99 -9.46 -11.34
C SER A 90 -16.37 -10.09 -11.51
N TYR A 91 -17.43 -9.30 -11.33
CA TYR A 91 -18.80 -9.75 -11.58
C TYR A 91 -19.02 -10.12 -13.05
N MET A 92 -18.56 -9.27 -13.98
CA MET A 92 -18.62 -9.55 -15.41
C MET A 92 -17.80 -10.79 -15.79
N ASP A 93 -16.69 -11.02 -15.12
CA ASP A 93 -15.83 -12.16 -15.40
C ASP A 93 -16.45 -13.50 -14.93
N LEU A 94 -17.12 -13.52 -13.76
CA LEU A 94 -17.78 -14.71 -13.22
C LEU A 94 -19.09 -15.07 -13.93
N TYR A 95 -19.91 -14.06 -14.27
CA TYR A 95 -21.26 -14.27 -14.80
C TYR A 95 -21.40 -13.93 -16.30
N GLY A 96 -20.49 -13.14 -16.85
CA GLY A 96 -20.53 -12.71 -18.24
C GLY A 96 -20.02 -13.79 -19.19
N ARG A 97 -20.91 -14.32 -20.03
CA ARG A 97 -20.57 -15.32 -21.06
C ARG A 97 -20.14 -14.72 -22.40
N SER A 98 -19.89 -13.42 -22.46
CA SER A 98 -19.57 -12.71 -23.71
C SER A 98 -18.05 -12.62 -23.93
N PRO A 99 -17.57 -12.65 -25.20
CA PRO A 99 -16.16 -12.46 -25.51
C PRO A 99 -15.65 -11.06 -25.08
N LEU A 100 -16.54 -10.07 -25.02
CA LEU A 100 -16.25 -8.73 -24.52
C LEU A 100 -15.90 -8.75 -23.02
N ALA A 101 -16.64 -9.52 -22.21
CA ALA A 101 -16.36 -9.66 -20.78
C ALA A 101 -14.97 -10.28 -20.54
N ALA A 102 -14.60 -11.28 -21.33
CA ALA A 102 -13.26 -11.88 -21.29
C ALA A 102 -12.17 -10.87 -21.67
N ALA A 103 -12.39 -10.07 -22.72
CA ALA A 103 -11.44 -9.04 -23.16
C ALA A 103 -11.24 -7.93 -22.11
N ILE A 104 -12.31 -7.37 -21.55
CA ILE A 104 -12.25 -6.33 -20.50
C ILE A 104 -11.49 -6.87 -19.28
N SER A 105 -11.81 -8.09 -18.88
CA SER A 105 -11.20 -8.72 -17.71
C SER A 105 -9.71 -9.01 -17.93
N ALA A 106 -9.32 -9.40 -19.15
CA ALA A 106 -7.92 -9.54 -19.52
C ALA A 106 -7.19 -8.19 -19.45
N ILE A 107 -7.74 -7.14 -20.05
CA ILE A 107 -7.17 -5.78 -20.05
C ILE A 107 -6.99 -5.26 -18.63
N ALA A 108 -7.98 -5.44 -17.75
CA ALA A 108 -7.91 -4.99 -16.37
C ALA A 108 -6.77 -5.65 -15.56
N ARG A 109 -6.34 -6.86 -15.96
CA ARG A 109 -5.23 -7.59 -15.31
C ARG A 109 -3.87 -7.33 -15.94
N LEU A 110 -3.81 -6.81 -17.18
CA LEU A 110 -2.54 -6.55 -17.88
C LEU A 110 -1.52 -5.72 -17.07
N PRO A 111 -1.90 -4.65 -16.33
CA PRO A 111 -0.93 -3.80 -15.65
C PRO A 111 -0.05 -4.54 -14.64
N ILE A 112 -0.49 -5.68 -14.08
CA ILE A 112 0.32 -6.47 -13.13
C ILE A 112 1.48 -7.20 -13.79
N LEU A 113 1.39 -7.44 -15.11
CA LEU A 113 2.42 -8.12 -15.89
C LEU A 113 3.55 -7.17 -16.31
N ILE A 114 3.23 -5.87 -16.37
CA ILE A 114 4.16 -4.84 -16.80
C ILE A 114 4.93 -4.34 -15.57
N PRO A 115 6.27 -4.20 -15.64
CA PRO A 115 7.05 -3.58 -14.57
C PRO A 115 6.51 -2.19 -14.18
N GLY A 116 6.33 -1.94 -12.88
CA GLY A 116 5.68 -0.72 -12.38
C GLY A 116 6.32 0.59 -12.86
N VAL A 117 7.64 0.60 -13.05
CA VAL A 117 8.36 1.76 -13.59
C VAL A 117 7.92 2.10 -15.01
N ILE A 118 7.70 1.08 -15.87
CA ILE A 118 7.27 1.27 -17.25
C ILE A 118 5.84 1.84 -17.26
N VAL A 119 4.94 1.27 -16.47
CA VAL A 119 3.57 1.80 -16.32
C VAL A 119 3.59 3.26 -15.87
N GLY A 120 4.42 3.59 -14.88
CA GLY A 120 4.56 4.96 -14.38
C GLY A 120 5.02 5.96 -15.44
N ILE A 121 6.06 5.62 -16.21
CA ILE A 121 6.59 6.49 -17.27
C ILE A 121 5.56 6.64 -18.40
N SER A 122 4.92 5.55 -18.82
CA SER A 122 3.88 5.60 -19.86
C SER A 122 2.69 6.47 -19.44
N LEU A 123 2.27 6.39 -18.19
CA LEU A 123 1.16 7.19 -17.67
C LEU A 123 1.53 8.68 -17.61
N LEU A 124 2.76 8.99 -17.20
CA LEU A 124 3.26 10.37 -17.20
C LEU A 124 3.29 10.98 -18.60
N ILE A 125 3.79 10.23 -19.58
CA ILE A 125 3.80 10.66 -20.99
C ILE A 125 2.37 10.88 -21.49
N LEU A 126 1.47 9.93 -21.24
CA LEU A 126 0.07 9.99 -21.64
C LEU A 126 -0.60 11.26 -21.08
N VAL A 127 -0.46 11.50 -19.79
CA VAL A 127 -1.07 12.64 -19.09
C VAL A 127 -0.54 13.98 -19.61
N ASN A 128 0.74 14.05 -19.97
CA ASN A 128 1.31 15.23 -20.62
C ASN A 128 0.78 15.41 -22.05
N LEU A 129 0.64 14.32 -22.81
CA LEU A 129 0.14 14.36 -24.20
C LEU A 129 -1.31 14.84 -24.29
N ILE A 130 -2.15 14.47 -23.32
CA ILE A 130 -3.56 14.90 -23.25
C ILE A 130 -3.69 16.32 -22.65
N GLY A 131 -2.58 16.96 -22.26
CA GLY A 131 -2.58 18.31 -21.69
C GLY A 131 -3.07 18.41 -20.24
N LEU A 132 -3.30 17.28 -19.56
CA LEU A 132 -3.71 17.24 -18.15
C LEU A 132 -2.54 17.56 -17.20
N GLY A 133 -1.32 17.21 -17.59
CA GLY A 133 -0.12 17.37 -16.78
C GLY A 133 -0.16 16.63 -15.43
N PRO A 134 0.94 16.67 -14.65
CA PRO A 134 0.97 16.11 -13.31
C PRO A 134 -0.03 16.84 -12.40
N SER A 135 -1.18 16.24 -12.15
CA SER A 135 -2.30 16.83 -11.42
C SER A 135 -2.91 15.79 -10.48
N ARG A 136 -3.70 16.25 -9.50
CA ARG A 136 -4.34 15.33 -8.54
C ARG A 136 -5.20 14.26 -9.24
N ILE A 137 -5.86 14.64 -10.32
CA ILE A 137 -6.73 13.74 -11.11
C ILE A 137 -5.88 12.67 -11.80
N SER A 138 -4.77 13.05 -12.45
CA SER A 138 -3.91 12.07 -13.11
C SER A 138 -3.26 11.10 -12.12
N ILE A 139 -2.91 11.58 -10.93
CA ILE A 139 -2.41 10.70 -9.85
C ILE A 139 -3.50 9.73 -9.39
N VAL A 140 -4.74 10.18 -9.17
CA VAL A 140 -5.86 9.30 -8.78
C VAL A 140 -6.12 8.24 -9.84
N LEU A 141 -6.21 8.62 -11.11
CA LEU A 141 -6.43 7.68 -12.21
C LEU A 141 -5.30 6.66 -12.33
N GLY A 142 -4.05 7.09 -12.15
CA GLY A 142 -2.90 6.20 -12.13
C GLY A 142 -2.96 5.19 -10.98
N HIS A 143 -3.31 5.64 -9.77
CA HIS A 143 -3.48 4.75 -8.62
C HIS A 143 -4.62 3.76 -8.82
N ILE A 144 -5.74 4.17 -9.42
CA ILE A 144 -6.82 3.27 -9.78
C ILE A 144 -6.29 2.20 -10.74
N LEU A 145 -5.66 2.60 -11.85
CA LEU A 145 -5.12 1.68 -12.85
C LEU A 145 -4.17 0.63 -12.24
N VAL A 146 -3.28 1.03 -11.34
CA VAL A 146 -2.31 0.13 -10.71
C VAL A 146 -2.97 -0.78 -9.67
N ALA A 147 -4.04 -0.32 -9.01
CA ALA A 147 -4.79 -1.11 -8.04
C ALA A 147 -5.85 -2.03 -8.67
N LEU A 148 -6.27 -1.80 -9.92
CA LEU A 148 -7.29 -2.62 -10.58
C LEU A 148 -6.95 -4.12 -10.63
N PRO A 149 -5.72 -4.56 -10.99
CA PRO A 149 -5.42 -5.98 -11.06
C PRO A 149 -5.56 -6.67 -9.69
N THR A 150 -5.16 -5.99 -8.62
CA THR A 150 -5.22 -6.58 -7.27
C THR A 150 -6.66 -6.66 -6.79
N THR A 151 -7.50 -5.65 -7.04
CA THR A 151 -8.93 -5.71 -6.67
C THR A 151 -9.66 -6.80 -7.46
N VAL A 152 -9.40 -6.92 -8.77
CA VAL A 152 -10.01 -7.96 -9.61
C VAL A 152 -9.57 -9.38 -9.20
N VAL A 153 -8.31 -9.58 -8.86
CA VAL A 153 -7.81 -10.90 -8.46
C VAL A 153 -8.34 -11.32 -7.09
N VAL A 154 -8.48 -10.38 -6.14
CA VAL A 154 -8.96 -10.68 -4.79
C VAL A 154 -10.48 -10.92 -4.74
N MET A 155 -11.25 -10.34 -5.67
CA MET A 155 -12.72 -10.41 -5.69
C MET A 155 -13.31 -11.51 -6.58
N ARG A 156 -12.48 -12.20 -7.37
CA ARG A 156 -12.88 -13.39 -8.14
C ARG A 156 -12.89 -14.62 -7.24
#